data_AF-A0A3P1T0Z4-F1
#
_entry.id   AF-A0A3P1T0Z4-F1
#
_cell.length_a   1.000
_cell.length_b   1.000
_cell.length_c   1.000
_cell.angle_alpha   90.00
_cell.angle_beta   90.00
_cell.angle_gamma   90.00
#
_symmetry.space_group_name_H-M   'P 1'
#
loop_
_entity.id
_entity.type
_entity.pdbx_description
1 polymer ?
#
loop_
_entity_poly.entity_id
_entity_poly.type
_entity_poly.pdbx_seq_one_letter_code
_entity_poly.pdbx_strand_id
1 'polypeptide(L)'
;MILVVLGVSSLWQGWKAYNEPIPRFVVNYRGWSCPLLTLPYAGVWVLCMAVASLEPILPRVVMQVLGLIWLPSGAILFLGFLFWFPRFLLPPWYRRALKAGVPRHDPYAMGAFKALPVEKQKAAVQGRG
;
A
#
# COMPACT_ATOMS: atom_id res chain seq x y z
N MET A 1 -15.97 12.74 14.01
CA MET A 1 -15.51 11.49 14.67
C MET A 1 -15.47 10.29 13.73
N ILE A 2 -16.55 9.98 12.98
CA ILE A 2 -16.63 8.79 12.12
C ILE A 2 -15.49 8.71 11.10
N LEU A 3 -15.19 9.81 10.39
CA LEU A 3 -14.10 9.85 9.40
C LEU A 3 -12.73 9.54 10.04
N VAL A 4 -12.47 10.03 11.25
CA VAL A 4 -11.21 9.75 11.96
C VAL A 4 -11.10 8.26 12.27
N VAL A 5 -12.17 7.65 12.79
CA VAL A 5 -12.19 6.21 13.09
C VAL A 5 -11.98 5.37 11.83
N LEU A 6 -12.68 5.68 10.74
CA LEU A 6 -12.53 4.99 9.46
C LEU A 6 -11.13 5.17 8.87
N GLY A 7 -10.61 6.39 8.92
CA GLY A 7 -9.28 6.75 8.41
C GLY A 7 -8.15 6.04 9.16
N VAL A 8 -8.20 6.03 10.49
CA VAL A 8 -7.22 5.32 11.32
C VAL A 8 -7.34 3.81 11.13
N SER A 9 -8.56 3.27 11.09
CA SER A 9 -8.79 1.82 10.92
C SER A 9 -8.30 1.31 9.56
N SER A 10 -8.49 2.09 8.50
CA SER A 10 -8.01 1.72 7.15
C SER A 10 -6.49 1.84 7.04
N LEU A 11 -5.88 2.88 7.62
CA LEU A 11 -4.41 2.96 7.75
C LEU A 11 -3.84 1.77 8.49
N TRP A 12 -4.42 1.40 9.64
CA TRP A 12 -3.93 0.31 10.46
C TRP A 12 -4.04 -1.04 9.73
N GLN A 13 -5.18 -1.31 9.08
CA GLN A 13 -5.36 -2.54 8.29
C GLN A 13 -4.42 -2.59 7.09
N GLY A 14 -4.24 -1.46 6.38
CA GLY A 14 -3.28 -1.37 5.29
C GLY A 14 -1.84 -1.60 5.76
N TRP A 15 -1.45 -0.97 6.87
CA TRP A 15 -0.14 -1.18 7.49
C TRP A 15 0.09 -2.64 7.87
N LYS A 16 -0.92 -3.28 8.48
CA LYS A 16 -0.87 -4.71 8.81
C LYS A 16 -0.69 -5.55 7.54
N ALA A 17 -1.48 -5.32 6.50
CA ALA A 17 -1.40 -6.06 5.24
C ALA A 17 -0.02 -5.95 4.56
N TYR A 18 0.65 -4.80 4.64
CA TYR A 18 2.00 -4.61 4.11
C TYR A 18 3.07 -5.34 4.95
N ASN A 19 2.89 -5.37 6.27
CA ASN A 19 3.88 -5.87 7.21
C ASN A 19 3.70 -7.33 7.63
N GLU A 20 2.57 -7.97 7.34
CA GLU A 20 2.31 -9.38 7.65
C GLU A 20 3.45 -10.31 7.15
N PRO A 21 3.95 -11.25 7.99
CA PRO A 21 5.00 -12.18 7.60
C PRO A 21 4.64 -12.99 6.36
N ILE A 22 3.38 -13.43 6.30
CA ILE A 22 2.77 -14.09 5.15
C ILE A 22 1.95 -13.02 4.41
N PRO A 23 2.40 -12.53 3.25
CA PRO A 23 1.77 -11.41 2.57
C PRO A 23 0.45 -11.83 1.90
N ARG A 24 -0.67 -11.72 2.62
CA ARG A 24 -1.98 -12.18 2.15
C ARG A 24 -2.50 -11.46 0.90
N PHE A 25 -2.08 -10.21 0.68
CA PHE A 25 -2.46 -9.47 -0.53
C PHE A 25 -2.05 -10.20 -1.83
N VAL A 26 -1.03 -11.06 -1.78
CA VAL A 26 -0.52 -11.86 -2.90
C VAL A 26 -1.58 -12.79 -3.49
N VAL A 27 -2.50 -13.28 -2.64
CA VAL A 27 -3.62 -14.13 -3.06
C VAL A 27 -4.54 -13.36 -4.01
N ASN A 28 -4.79 -12.09 -3.71
CA ASN A 28 -5.73 -11.24 -4.44
C ASN A 28 -5.04 -10.42 -5.54
N TYR A 29 -3.74 -10.15 -5.44
CA TYR A 29 -3.03 -9.28 -6.38
C TYR A 29 -2.54 -10.02 -7.64
N ARG A 30 -3.38 -10.01 -8.68
CA ARG A 30 -3.04 -10.54 -10.02
C ARG A 30 -2.32 -9.55 -10.92
N GLY A 31 -1.98 -8.36 -10.42
CA GLY A 31 -1.34 -7.29 -11.20
C GLY A 31 -2.32 -6.30 -11.81
N TRP A 32 -3.57 -6.38 -11.37
CA TRP A 32 -4.68 -5.49 -11.64
C TRP A 32 -5.04 -4.77 -10.35
N SER A 33 -6.32 -4.58 -10.04
CA SER A 33 -6.77 -4.00 -8.79
C SER A 33 -6.45 -4.90 -7.59
N CYS A 34 -6.27 -4.27 -6.42
CA CYS A 34 -6.19 -4.97 -5.15
C CYS A 34 -6.63 -4.04 -4.02
N PRO A 35 -7.86 -4.19 -3.52
CA PRO A 35 -8.40 -3.35 -2.46
C PRO A 35 -7.55 -3.34 -1.19
N LEU A 36 -6.90 -4.46 -0.85
CA LEU A 36 -6.09 -4.55 0.36
C LEU A 36 -4.87 -3.59 0.31
N LEU A 37 -4.31 -3.38 -0.88
CA LEU A 37 -3.17 -2.47 -1.09
C LEU A 37 -3.59 -1.01 -1.14
N THR A 38 -4.87 -0.70 -1.38
CA THR A 38 -5.38 0.68 -1.38
C THR A 38 -5.75 1.19 0.01
N LEU A 39 -5.89 0.32 1.00
CA LEU A 39 -6.31 0.69 2.36
C LEU A 39 -5.49 1.82 3.02
N PRO A 40 -4.15 1.87 2.91
CA PRO A 40 -3.39 3.00 3.44
C PRO A 40 -3.79 4.33 2.79
N TYR A 41 -3.98 4.31 1.46
CA TYR A 41 -4.36 5.49 0.69
C TYR A 41 -5.79 5.92 0.98
N ALA A 42 -6.71 4.96 1.19
CA ALA A 42 -8.06 5.24 1.68
C ALA A 42 -8.03 5.95 3.03
N GLY A 43 -7.19 5.48 3.95
CA GLY A 43 -7.07 6.08 5.26
C GLY A 43 -6.53 7.50 5.24
N VAL A 44 -5.46 7.75 4.47
CA VAL A 44 -4.95 9.12 4.25
C VAL A 44 -6.02 10.01 3.65
N TRP A 45 -6.73 9.54 2.61
CA TRP A 45 -7.77 10.29 1.93
C TRP A 45 -8.92 10.69 2.87
N VAL A 46 -9.42 9.73 3.66
CA VAL A 46 -10.50 9.97 4.63
C VAL A 46 -10.05 10.86 5.78
N LEU A 47 -8.81 10.72 6.26
CA LEU A 47 -8.26 11.59 7.31
C LEU A 47 -8.10 13.03 6.80
N CYS A 48 -7.63 13.23 5.57
CA CYS A 48 -7.57 14.54 4.95
C CYS A 48 -8.97 15.19 4.88
N MET A 49 -10.02 14.45 4.55
CA MET A 49 -11.41 14.95 4.60
C MET A 49 -11.85 15.31 6.03
N ALA A 50 -11.47 14.50 7.02
CA ALA A 50 -11.75 14.78 8.42
C ALA A 50 -11.10 16.09 8.89
N VAL A 51 -9.84 16.33 8.49
CA VAL A 51 -9.12 17.55 8.84
C VAL A 51 -9.67 18.75 8.06
N ALA A 52 -9.99 18.58 6.77
CA ALA A 52 -10.59 19.63 5.95
C ALA A 52 -11.95 20.10 6.48
N SER A 53 -12.70 19.23 7.18
CA SER A 53 -13.96 19.63 7.84
C SER A 53 -13.78 20.66 8.97
N LEU A 54 -12.54 20.93 9.38
CA LEU A 54 -12.16 21.97 10.35
C LEU A 54 -11.73 23.29 9.66
N GLU A 55 -11.96 23.43 8.35
CA GLU A 55 -11.59 24.59 7.52
C GLU A 55 -11.71 25.97 8.19
N PRO A 56 -12.80 26.34 8.89
CA PRO A 56 -12.91 27.68 9.50
C PRO A 56 -11.85 27.97 10.57
N ILE A 57 -11.17 26.94 11.08
CA ILE A 57 -10.13 27.04 12.13
C ILE A 57 -8.72 26.92 11.51
N LEU A 58 -8.60 26.36 10.30
CA LEU A 58 -7.31 25.96 9.75
C LEU A 58 -6.65 27.07 8.91
N PRO A 59 -5.33 27.28 9.05
CA PRO A 59 -4.58 28.15 8.16
C PRO A 59 -4.66 27.68 6.70
N ARG A 60 -4.74 28.62 5.75
CA ARG A 60 -4.81 28.33 4.31
C ARG A 60 -3.65 27.46 3.81
N VAL A 61 -2.46 27.60 4.39
CA VAL A 61 -1.29 26.76 4.06
C VAL A 61 -1.55 25.28 4.40
N VAL A 62 -2.19 25.01 5.53
CA VAL A 62 -2.55 23.64 5.93
C VAL A 62 -3.53 23.04 4.93
N MET A 63 -4.50 23.82 4.47
CA MET A 63 -5.47 23.38 3.44
C MET A 63 -4.80 23.07 2.10
N GLN A 64 -3.80 23.87 1.69
CA GLN A 64 -3.02 23.61 0.46
C GLN A 64 -2.22 22.30 0.57
N VAL A 65 -1.54 22.08 1.69
CA VAL A 65 -0.79 20.83 1.95
C VAL A 65 -1.74 19.63 1.98
N LEU A 66 -2.91 19.77 2.63
CA LEU A 66 -3.92 18.71 2.64
C LEU A 66 -4.41 18.39 1.23
N GLY A 67 -4.67 19.38 0.39
CA GLY A 67 -5.06 19.16 -1.00
C GLY A 67 -3.99 18.41 -1.81
N LEU A 68 -2.72 18.76 -1.61
CA LEU A 68 -1.58 18.09 -2.26
C LEU A 68 -1.41 16.63 -1.84
N ILE A 69 -1.83 16.24 -0.64
CA ILE A 69 -1.79 14.85 -0.15
C ILE A 69 -3.07 14.10 -0.52
N TRP A 70 -4.21 14.78 -0.42
CA TRP A 70 -5.54 14.23 -0.67
C TRP A 70 -5.74 13.82 -2.14
N LEU A 71 -5.33 14.67 -3.08
CA LEU A 71 -5.46 14.35 -4.52
C LEU A 71 -4.73 13.06 -4.93
N PRO A 72 -3.42 12.91 -4.69
CA PRO A 72 -2.71 11.68 -5.09
C PRO A 72 -3.16 10.46 -4.29
N SER A 73 -3.50 10.60 -3.00
CA SER A 73 -4.03 9.47 -2.22
C SER A 73 -5.38 8.98 -2.75
N GLY A 74 -6.28 9.90 -3.11
CA GLY A 74 -7.54 9.58 -3.76
C GLY A 74 -7.33 8.93 -5.13
N ALA A 75 -6.44 9.50 -5.95
CA ALA A 75 -6.13 8.92 -7.26
C ALA A 75 -5.60 7.49 -7.15
N ILE A 76 -4.66 7.22 -6.23
CA ILE A 76 -4.13 5.88 -6.00
C ILE A 76 -5.21 4.94 -5.44
N LEU A 77 -6.06 5.43 -4.52
CA LEU A 77 -7.19 4.67 -4.00
C LEU A 77 -8.11 4.22 -5.14
N PHE A 78 -8.66 5.14 -5.92
CA PHE A 78 -9.63 4.82 -6.96
C PHE A 78 -9.01 3.99 -8.08
N LEU A 79 -7.80 4.36 -8.53
CA LEU A 79 -7.09 3.60 -9.55
C LEU A 79 -6.81 2.17 -9.07
N GLY A 80 -6.27 2.02 -7.86
CA GLY A 80 -5.91 0.72 -7.29
C GLY A 80 -7.09 -0.16 -6.91
N PHE A 81 -8.24 0.44 -6.60
CA PHE A 81 -9.45 -0.26 -6.21
C PHE A 81 -10.24 -0.72 -7.43
N LEU A 82 -10.37 0.13 -8.46
CA LEU A 82 -11.23 -0.11 -9.62
C LEU A 82 -10.49 -0.78 -10.79
N PHE A 83 -9.29 -0.30 -11.13
CA PHE A 83 -8.64 -0.66 -12.38
C PHE A 83 -7.32 -1.41 -12.16
N TRP A 84 -6.37 -0.78 -11.49
CA TRP A 84 -4.99 -1.25 -11.44
C TRP A 84 -4.21 -0.65 -10.27
N PHE A 85 -3.62 -1.48 -9.41
CA PHE A 85 -2.72 -0.99 -8.37
C PHE A 85 -1.28 -0.89 -8.90
N PRO A 86 -0.65 0.31 -8.85
CA PRO A 86 0.67 0.52 -9.42
C PRO A 86 1.76 -0.36 -8.84
N ARG A 87 2.49 -1.08 -9.71
CA ARG A 87 3.53 -2.03 -9.30
C ARG A 87 4.70 -1.40 -8.54
N PHE A 88 4.96 -0.11 -8.74
CA PHE A 88 6.06 0.59 -8.05
C PHE A 88 5.71 0.94 -6.59
N LEU A 89 4.42 0.93 -6.23
CA LEU A 89 3.93 1.12 -4.86
C LEU A 89 3.93 -0.18 -4.03
N LEU A 90 4.22 -1.31 -4.67
CA LEU A 90 4.42 -2.56 -3.97
C LEU A 90 5.73 -2.53 -3.18
N PRO A 91 5.81 -3.30 -2.08
CA PRO A 91 7.04 -3.44 -1.33
C PRO A 91 8.23 -3.83 -2.22
N PRO A 92 9.43 -3.26 -2.03
CA PRO A 92 10.60 -3.58 -2.85
C PRO A 92 10.95 -5.07 -2.89
N TRP A 93 10.73 -5.78 -1.78
CA TRP A 93 10.96 -7.22 -1.67
C TRP A 93 10.09 -8.02 -2.66
N TYR A 94 8.86 -7.57 -2.95
CA TYR A 94 7.94 -8.28 -3.85
C TYR A 94 8.49 -8.31 -5.28
N ARG A 95 9.06 -7.20 -5.74
CA ARG A 95 9.74 -7.15 -7.05
C ARG A 95 10.97 -8.04 -7.08
N ARG A 96 11.74 -8.11 -5.99
CA ARG A 96 12.88 -9.03 -5.88
C ARG A 96 12.44 -10.48 -5.91
N ALA A 97 11.36 -10.84 -5.22
CA ALA A 97 10.80 -12.19 -5.21
C ALA A 97 10.40 -12.64 -6.61
N LEU A 98 9.71 -11.77 -7.37
CA LEU A 98 9.33 -12.07 -8.76
C LEU A 98 10.54 -12.23 -9.68
N LYS A 99 11.59 -11.41 -9.53
CA LYS A 99 12.84 -11.57 -10.29
C LYS A 99 13.60 -12.84 -9.92
N ALA A 100 13.58 -13.20 -8.63
CA ALA A 100 14.04 -14.50 -8.14
C ALA A 100 13.05 -15.64 -8.48
N GLY A 101 12.03 -15.36 -9.30
CA GLY A 101 10.94 -16.23 -9.78
C GLY A 101 10.28 -17.10 -8.72
N VAL A 102 10.01 -16.50 -7.57
CA VAL A 102 9.07 -17.01 -6.58
C VAL A 102 7.67 -17.02 -7.20
N PRO A 103 6.87 -18.10 -7.03
CA PRO A 103 5.51 -18.15 -7.54
C PRO A 103 4.66 -16.98 -7.06
N ARG A 104 4.02 -16.28 -8.02
CA ARG A 104 3.30 -15.04 -7.76
C ARG A 104 2.07 -15.19 -6.87
N HIS A 105 1.43 -16.35 -6.87
CA HIS A 105 0.16 -16.58 -6.17
C HIS A 105 0.31 -17.45 -4.93
N ASP A 106 1.54 -17.80 -4.56
CA ASP A 106 1.82 -18.57 -3.36
C ASP A 106 2.23 -17.62 -2.22
N PRO A 107 1.33 -17.36 -1.25
CA PRO A 107 1.63 -16.48 -0.13
C PRO A 107 2.70 -17.05 0.80
N TYR A 108 2.84 -18.38 0.88
CA TYR A 108 3.85 -19.02 1.73
C TYR A 108 5.24 -18.91 1.12
N ALA A 109 5.38 -19.15 -0.19
CA ALA A 109 6.65 -18.95 -0.89
C ALA A 109 7.09 -17.47 -0.88
N MET A 110 6.15 -16.55 -1.07
CA MET A 110 6.40 -15.11 -0.96
C MET A 110 6.78 -14.69 0.47
N GLY A 111 6.12 -15.25 1.48
CA GLY A 111 6.45 -15.01 2.89
C GLY A 111 7.84 -15.53 3.26
N ALA A 112 8.19 -16.73 2.80
CA ALA A 112 9.53 -17.30 3.00
C ALA A 112 10.62 -16.43 2.37
N PHE A 113 10.40 -15.91 1.15
CA PHE A 113 11.32 -14.97 0.51
C PHE A 113 11.40 -13.63 1.26
N LYS A 114 10.25 -13.09 1.70
CA LYS A 114 10.19 -11.84 2.49
C LYS A 114 11.00 -11.94 3.79
N ALA A 115 11.03 -13.11 4.42
CA ALA A 115 11.77 -13.36 5.65
C ALA A 115 13.31 -13.41 5.48
N LEU A 116 13.81 -13.55 4.25
CA LEU A 116 15.25 -13.54 3.99
C LEU A 116 15.86 -12.16 4.26
N PRO A 117 17.11 -12.08 4.75
CA PRO A 117 17.89 -10.84 4.76
C PRO A 117 17.96 -10.21 3.35
N VAL A 118 18.00 -8.88 3.29
CA VAL A 118 17.96 -8.12 2.03
C VAL A 118 19.10 -8.51 1.08
N GLU A 119 20.24 -8.90 1.63
CA GLU A 119 21.48 -9.32 1.00
C GLU A 119 21.25 -10.65 0.28
N LYS A 120 20.62 -11.61 0.97
CA LYS A 120 20.20 -12.89 0.38
C LYS A 120 19.11 -12.69 -0.68
N GLN A 121 18.17 -11.76 -0.46
CA GLN A 121 17.17 -11.41 -1.48
C GLN A 121 17.81 -10.85 -2.76
N LYS A 122 18.85 -10.01 -2.63
CA LYS A 122 19.59 -9.45 -3.76
C LYS A 122 20.43 -10.52 -4.46
N ALA A 123 21.13 -11.37 -3.71
CA ALA A 123 21.91 -12.47 -4.26
C ALA A 123 21.03 -13.46 -5.06
N ALA A 124 19.82 -13.77 -4.56
CA ALA A 124 18.86 -14.63 -5.26
C ALA A 124 18.37 -14.02 -6.59
N VAL A 125 18.39 -12.70 -6.73
CA VAL A 125 18.09 -12.01 -7.99
C VAL A 125 19.29 -12.02 -8.94
N GLN A 126 20.50 -11.89 -8.41
CA GLN A 126 21.74 -11.86 -9.21
C GLN A 126 22.13 -13.24 -9.73
N GLY A 127 21.96 -14.31 -8.96
CA GLY A 127 22.28 -15.68 -9.38
C GLY A 127 21.35 -16.27 -10.44
N ARG A 128 20.39 -15.49 -10.95
CA ARG A 128 19.43 -15.87 -11.99
C ARG A 128 19.54 -15.06 -13.28
N GLY A 129 20.40 -14.04 -13.31
CA GLY A 129 20.73 -13.27 -14.51
C GLY A 129 21.97 -13.84 -15.17
#